data_AF-A0A1H9RY49-F1
#
_entry.id   AF-A0A1H9RY49-F1
#
_cell.length_a   1.000
_cell.length_b   1.000
_cell.length_c   1.000
_cell.angle_alpha   90.00
_cell.angle_beta   90.00
_cell.angle_gamma   90.00
#
_symmetry.space_group_name_H-M   'P 1'
#
loop_
_entity.id
_entity.type
_entity.pdbx_description
1 polymer ?
#
loop_
_entity_poly.entity_id
_entity_poly.type
_entity_poly.pdbx_seq_one_letter_code
_entity_poly.pdbx_strand_id
1 'polypeptide(L)'
;MGDGSTVTCAGAGTPYKAGTDPKAPSPDCGHVYRRSSASQPGLAYSVTATVYWTVTWSGAGQGGTFPDMTTTGTATFRVAESQALNNGGG
;
A
#
# COMPACT_ATOMS: atom_id res chain seq x y z
N MET A 1 4.55 6.13 0.66
CA MET A 1 3.08 6.30 0.62
C MET A 1 2.60 7.69 0.17
N GLY A 2 3.46 8.57 -0.35
CA GLY A 2 3.04 9.90 -0.82
C GLY A 2 2.77 10.94 0.28
N ASP A 3 2.57 10.52 1.53
CA ASP A 3 2.40 11.38 2.70
C ASP A 3 3.67 11.43 3.59
N GLY A 4 4.81 10.96 3.08
CA GLY A 4 6.07 10.86 3.81
C GLY A 4 6.22 9.58 4.65
N SER A 5 5.18 8.75 4.77
CA SER A 5 5.29 7.45 5.44
C SER A 5 5.84 6.36 4.53
N THR A 6 6.51 5.39 5.16
CA THR A 6 6.98 4.14 4.56
C THR A 6 6.41 2.99 5.37
N VAL A 7 5.82 2.01 4.69
CA VAL A 7 5.29 0.78 5.29
C VAL A 7 6.06 -0.39 4.69
N THR A 8 6.56 -1.28 5.54
CA THR A 8 7.18 -2.54 5.13
C THR A 8 6.22 -3.67 5.44
N CYS A 9 5.71 -4.32 4.41
CA CYS A 9 4.89 -5.52 4.54
C CYS A 9 5.78 -6.73 4.83
N ALA A 10 5.45 -7.51 5.85
CA ALA A 10 6.08 -8.80 6.10
C ALA A 10 5.23 -9.94 5.52
N GLY A 11 5.84 -10.78 4.68
CA GLY A 11 5.18 -11.94 4.08
C GLY A 11 4.29 -11.61 2.87
N ALA A 12 3.53 -12.61 2.41
CA ALA A 12 2.75 -12.55 1.17
C ALA A 12 1.47 -11.69 1.25
N GLY A 13 1.13 -11.20 2.45
CA GLY A 13 -0.09 -10.47 2.73
C GLY A 13 -1.35 -11.33 2.79
N THR A 14 -2.51 -10.68 2.94
CA THR A 14 -3.83 -11.32 3.02
C THR A 14 -4.39 -11.54 1.63
N PRO A 15 -4.69 -12.80 1.22
CA PRO A 15 -5.35 -13.06 -0.05
C PRO A 15 -6.68 -12.32 -0.16
N TYR A 16 -6.89 -11.65 -1.29
CA TYR A 16 -8.14 -10.97 -1.57
C TYR A 16 -9.31 -11.97 -1.58
N LYS A 17 -10.40 -11.65 -0.87
CA LYS A 17 -11.65 -12.41 -0.87
C LYS A 17 -12.78 -11.48 -1.27
N ALA A 18 -13.57 -11.89 -2.27
CA ALA A 18 -14.76 -11.14 -2.65
C ALA A 18 -15.72 -11.00 -1.45
N GLY A 19 -16.28 -9.80 -1.26
CA GLY A 19 -17.20 -9.49 -0.16
C GLY A 19 -16.55 -8.98 1.13
N THR A 20 -15.22 -8.82 1.17
CA THR A 20 -14.57 -8.07 2.27
C THR A 20 -14.98 -6.60 2.26
N ASP A 21 -15.21 -6.02 3.45
CA ASP A 21 -15.51 -4.60 3.59
C ASP A 21 -14.37 -3.75 3.01
N PRO A 22 -14.60 -2.96 1.95
CA PRO A 22 -13.57 -2.13 1.35
C PRO A 22 -13.06 -1.01 2.27
N LYS A 23 -13.78 -0.72 3.37
CA LYS A 23 -13.34 0.25 4.39
C LYS A 23 -12.55 -0.38 5.53
N ALA A 24 -12.57 -1.70 5.66
CA ALA A 24 -11.80 -2.37 6.70
C ALA A 24 -10.30 -2.16 6.42
N PRO A 25 -9.50 -1.77 7.43
CA PRO A 25 -8.06 -1.67 7.26
C PRO A 25 -7.49 -3.04 6.88
N SER A 26 -6.53 -3.07 5.95
CA SER A 26 -5.81 -4.31 5.64
C SER A 26 -5.14 -4.81 6.93
N PRO A 27 -5.37 -6.08 7.30
CA PRO A 27 -4.92 -6.63 8.58
C PRO A 27 -3.41 -6.92 8.62
N ASP A 28 -2.77 -6.94 7.45
CA ASP A 28 -1.41 -7.42 7.22
C ASP A 28 -0.47 -6.32 6.71
N CYS A 29 -0.95 -5.44 5.83
CA CYS A 29 -0.16 -4.33 5.31
C CYS A 29 -1.02 -3.14 4.88
N GLY A 30 -1.78 -2.60 5.82
CA GLY A 30 -2.60 -1.41 5.61
C GLY A 30 -1.88 -0.10 5.90
N HIS A 31 -2.30 0.97 5.22
CA HIS A 31 -1.98 2.35 5.57
C HIS A 31 -3.24 3.19 5.53
N VAL A 32 -3.47 3.99 6.57
CA VAL A 32 -4.63 4.89 6.67
C VAL A 32 -4.14 6.33 6.62
N TYR A 33 -4.58 7.05 5.60
CA TYR A 33 -4.30 8.48 5.47
C TYR A 33 -5.11 9.28 6.49
N ARG A 34 -4.42 10.09 7.30
CA ARG A 34 -5.04 10.97 8.32
C ARG A 34 -5.21 12.42 7.85
N ARG A 35 -4.79 12.73 6.63
CA ARG A 35 -4.80 14.08 6.05
C ARG A 35 -5.37 14.03 4.65
N SER A 36 -6.04 15.11 4.26
CA SER A 36 -6.50 15.33 2.88
C SER A 36 -5.32 15.38 1.91
N SER A 37 -5.51 14.85 0.71
CA SER A 37 -4.53 14.97 -0.38
C SER A 37 -4.62 16.31 -1.12
N ALA A 38 -5.49 17.24 -0.70
CA ALA A 38 -5.71 18.51 -1.39
C ALA A 38 -4.47 19.42 -1.49
N SER A 39 -3.49 19.25 -0.60
CA SER A 39 -2.21 19.98 -0.64
C SER A 39 -1.13 19.28 -1.45
N GLN A 40 -1.39 18.07 -1.96
CA GLN A 40 -0.42 17.30 -2.75
C GLN A 40 -0.45 17.70 -4.22
N PRO A 41 0.68 17.55 -4.94
CA PRO A 41 0.69 17.67 -6.39
C PRO A 41 -0.39 16.79 -7.05
N GLY A 42 -1.16 17.35 -7.97
CA GLY A 42 -2.27 16.64 -8.61
C GLY A 42 -3.43 16.28 -7.67
N LEU A 43 -3.47 16.86 -6.47
CA LEU A 43 -4.49 16.66 -5.44
C LEU A 43 -4.60 15.18 -4.98
N ALA A 44 -3.51 14.42 -5.09
CA ALA A 44 -3.48 12.98 -4.81
C ALA A 44 -2.15 12.55 -4.16
N TYR A 45 -2.19 11.49 -3.37
CA TYR A 45 -1.00 10.79 -2.91
C TYR A 45 -0.49 9.85 -4.01
N SER A 46 0.78 10.01 -4.41
CA SER A 46 1.47 9.03 -5.24
C SER A 46 2.11 7.97 -4.36
N VAL A 47 1.73 6.71 -4.57
CA VAL A 47 2.20 5.56 -3.81
C VAL A 47 3.03 4.68 -4.70
N THR A 48 4.27 4.45 -4.31
CA THR A 48 5.16 3.46 -4.93
C THR A 48 5.27 2.25 -4.01
N ALA A 49 5.04 1.06 -4.56
CA ALA A 49 5.23 -0.20 -3.88
C ALA A 49 6.33 -1.00 -4.60
N THR A 50 7.28 -1.53 -3.85
CA THR A 50 8.36 -2.38 -4.35
C THR A 50 8.28 -3.73 -3.69
N VAL A 51 8.18 -4.78 -4.50
CA VAL A 51 8.16 -6.18 -4.08
C VAL A 51 9.51 -6.79 -4.41
N TYR A 52 10.10 -7.48 -3.43
CA TYR A 52 11.35 -8.22 -3.59
C TYR A 52 11.04 -9.71 -3.70
N TRP A 53 11.64 -10.38 -4.68
CA TRP A 53 11.39 -11.77 -5.00
C TRP A 53 12.67 -12.59 -4.88
N THR A 54 12.54 -13.74 -4.21
CA THR A 54 13.54 -14.81 -4.23
C THR A 54 12.92 -16.01 -4.96
N VAL A 55 13.45 -16.33 -6.13
CA VAL A 55 12.92 -17.43 -6.97
C VAL A 55 13.96 -18.54 -7.04
N THR A 56 13.57 -19.74 -6.59
CA THR A 56 14.39 -20.95 -6.62
C THR A 56 13.85 -21.91 -7.68
N TRP A 57 14.74 -22.64 -8.35
CA TRP A 57 14.36 -23.63 -9.37
C TRP A 57 15.17 -24.92 -9.23
N SER A 58 14.60 -26.02 -9.73
CA SER A 58 15.27 -27.31 -9.87
C SER A 58 14.78 -28.03 -11.14
N GLY A 59 15.69 -28.70 -11.84
CA GLY A 59 15.39 -29.40 -13.09
C GLY A 59 16.61 -30.09 -13.70
N ALA A 60 16.42 -31.26 -14.33
CA ALA A 60 17.47 -32.04 -15.01
C ALA A 60 18.73 -32.30 -14.16
N GLY A 61 18.57 -32.50 -12.84
CA GLY A 61 19.68 -32.72 -11.92
C GLY A 61 20.43 -31.45 -11.50
N GLN A 62 19.97 -30.28 -11.93
CA GLN A 62 20.51 -28.98 -11.55
C GLN A 62 19.47 -28.17 -10.76
N GLY A 63 19.94 -27.09 -10.15
CA GLY A 63 19.10 -26.11 -9.49
C GLY A 63 19.86 -24.82 -9.21
N GLY A 64 19.13 -23.82 -8.74
CA GLY A 64 19.72 -22.54 -8.40
C GLY A 64 18.69 -21.56 -7.86
N THR A 65 19.19 -20.38 -7.50
CA THR A 65 18.37 -19.22 -7.14
C THR A 65 18.66 -18.13 -8.15
N PHE A 66 17.62 -17.47 -8.67
CA PHE A 66 17.82 -16.29 -9.49
C PHE A 66 18.42 -15.14 -8.67
N PRO A 67 19.15 -14.19 -9.28
CA PRO A 67 19.57 -12.98 -8.59
C PRO A 67 18.38 -12.22 -7.99
N ASP A 68 18.64 -11.32 -7.04
CA ASP A 68 17.59 -10.51 -6.42
C ASP A 68 16.75 -9.80 -7.49
N MET A 69 15.45 -10.09 -7.49
CA MET A 69 14.50 -9.51 -8.42
C MET A 69 13.55 -8.59 -7.69
N THR A 70 13.22 -7.46 -8.32
CA THR A 70 12.26 -6.49 -7.77
C THR A 70 11.19 -6.14 -8.79
N THR A 71 9.95 -6.02 -8.34
CA THR A 71 8.85 -5.43 -9.11
C THR A 71 8.39 -4.16 -8.43
N THR A 72 8.35 -3.04 -9.16
CA THR A 72 7.87 -1.76 -8.64
C THR A 72 6.62 -1.32 -9.38
N GLY A 73 5.59 -0.94 -8.63
CA GLY A 73 4.34 -0.38 -9.15
C GLY A 73 4.06 0.97 -8.51
N THR A 74 3.35 1.84 -9.24
CA THR A 74 2.90 3.14 -8.73
C THR A 74 1.38 3.26 -8.89
N ALA A 75 0.71 3.81 -7.87
CA ALA A 75 -0.71 4.09 -7.87
C ALA A 75 -1.00 5.47 -7.25
N THR A 76 -2.09 6.10 -7.63
CA THR A 76 -2.48 7.43 -7.14
C THR A 76 -3.80 7.37 -6.38
N PHE A 77 -3.83 7.93 -5.17
CA PHE A 77 -5.01 7.92 -4.29
C PHE A 77 -5.45 9.34 -3.93
N ARG A 78 -6.74 9.66 -4.14
CA ARG A 78 -7.35 10.90 -3.65
C ARG A 78 -7.96 10.66 -2.27
N VAL A 79 -7.64 11.52 -1.31
CA VAL A 79 -8.14 11.45 0.06
C VAL A 79 -8.85 12.75 0.38
N ALA A 80 -10.17 12.68 0.54
CA ALA A 80 -10.98 13.81 0.95
C ALA A 80 -11.07 13.88 2.48
N GLU A 81 -11.26 15.08 3.01
CA GLU A 81 -11.54 15.32 4.42
C GLU A 81 -13.00 15.77 4.58
N SER A 82 -13.65 15.29 5.64
CA SER A 82 -14.98 15.74 6.05
C SER A 82 -14.84 16.52 7.34
N GLN A 83 -15.12 17.82 7.29
CA GLN A 83 -15.07 18.71 8.45
C GLN A 83 -16.47 18.81 9.07
N ALA A 84 -16.58 18.57 10.37
CA ALA A 84 -17.80 18.86 11.13
C ALA A 84 -17.63 20.20 11.86
N LEU A 85 -18.63 21.09 11.71
CA LEU A 85 -18.69 22.32 12.50
C LEU A 85 -19.27 21.97 13.89
N ASN A 86 -18.43 21.98 14.93
CA ASN A 86 -18.92 21.96 16.30
C ASN A 86 -19.24 23.40 16.72
N ASN A 87 -20.51 23.78 16.63
CA ASN A 87 -20.98 25.06 17.16
C ASN A 87 -21.17 24.95 18.68
N GLY A 88 -20.07 24.91 19.43
CA GLY A 88 -20.06 24.98 20.89
C GLY A 88 -19.86 26.43 21.34
N GLY A 89 -20.89 27.26 21.18
CA GLY A 89 -20.92 28.62 21.76
C GLY A 89 -21.35 28.55 23.22
N GLY A 90 -20.56 29.17 24.11
CA GLY A 90 -20.88 29.38 25.52
C GLY A 90 -21.80 30.56 25.77
#